data_AF-A0A835H6V5-F1
#
_entry.id   AF-A0A835H6V5-F1
#
_cell.length_a   1.000
_cell.length_b   1.000
_cell.length_c   1.000
_cell.angle_alpha   90.00
_cell.angle_beta   90.00
_cell.angle_gamma   90.00
#
_symmetry.space_group_name_H-M   'P 1'
#
loop_
_entity.id
_entity.type
_entity.pdbx_description
1 polymer ?
#
loop_
_entity_poly.entity_id
_entity_poly.type
_entity_poly.pdbx_seq_one_letter_code
_entity_poly.pdbx_strand_id
1 'polypeptide(L)'
;MAEDKESSIPENGITGGLVKIDPKPQKGISSWFLDLVEKLIVKFMYDASKPHHWLAGNFAPVIDETPPSHNLLVKGELPECLNGEFVRVGPNPKFTPVAGYHWYYI
;
A
#
# COMPACT_ATOMS: atom_id res chain seq x y z
N MET A 1 24.58 -32.55 -41.75
CA MET A 1 24.86 -32.65 -40.30
C MET A 1 24.38 -31.35 -39.70
N ALA A 2 23.18 -31.40 -39.13
CA ALA A 2 22.59 -30.34 -38.34
C ALA A 2 23.16 -30.37 -36.91
N GLU A 3 22.71 -29.41 -36.09
CA GLU A 3 22.71 -29.41 -34.61
C GLU A 3 24.03 -28.89 -33.96
N ASP A 4 24.04 -27.87 -33.09
CA ASP A 4 22.97 -27.21 -32.33
C ASP A 4 23.22 -25.72 -32.03
N LYS A 5 22.12 -24.95 -32.08
CA LYS A 5 22.01 -23.58 -31.55
C LYS A 5 21.59 -23.65 -30.10
N GLU A 6 22.43 -23.17 -29.19
CA GLU A 6 22.05 -22.89 -27.81
C GLU A 6 21.04 -21.74 -27.78
N SER A 7 19.77 -22.06 -27.54
CA SER A 7 18.68 -21.09 -27.39
C SER A 7 18.60 -20.62 -25.93
N SER A 8 19.07 -19.41 -25.64
CA SER A 8 18.78 -18.73 -24.38
C SER A 8 17.53 -17.84 -24.51
N ILE A 9 16.47 -18.19 -23.80
CA ILE A 9 15.29 -17.36 -23.49
C ILE A 9 14.93 -17.69 -22.03
N PRO A 10 14.37 -16.80 -21.16
CA PRO A 10 14.11 -15.35 -21.21
C PRO A 10 14.58 -14.57 -19.95
N GLU A 11 14.65 -13.24 -20.02
CA GLU A 11 14.10 -12.38 -18.95
C GLU A 11 13.54 -11.10 -19.60
N ASN A 12 12.36 -11.20 -20.21
CA ASN A 12 11.51 -10.02 -20.35
C ASN A 12 10.76 -9.82 -19.03
N GLY A 13 11.53 -9.52 -17.98
CA GLY A 13 11.00 -8.88 -16.79
C GLY A 13 10.61 -7.47 -17.22
N ILE A 14 9.32 -7.17 -17.17
CA ILE A 14 8.81 -5.81 -17.28
C ILE A 14 9.48 -5.02 -16.16
N THR A 15 10.57 -4.33 -16.48
CA THR A 15 11.25 -3.37 -15.62
C THR A 15 10.43 -2.09 -15.62
N GLY A 16 9.19 -2.19 -15.15
CA GLY A 16 8.43 -1.04 -14.66
C GLY A 16 9.12 -0.60 -13.37
N GLY A 17 10.24 0.09 -13.50
CA GLY A 17 11.00 0.60 -12.36
C GLY A 17 10.07 1.38 -11.44
N LEU A 18 10.18 1.10 -10.13
CA LEU A 18 9.53 1.89 -9.10
C LEU A 18 9.90 3.36 -9.34
N VAL A 19 8.96 4.15 -9.87
CA VAL A 19 9.13 5.59 -9.96
C VAL A 19 9.08 6.08 -8.52
N LYS A 20 10.26 6.34 -7.94
CA LYS A 20 10.35 6.89 -6.60
C LYS A 20 9.74 8.29 -6.63
N ILE A 21 8.49 8.38 -6.20
CA ILE A 21 7.79 9.64 -6.01
C ILE A 21 8.43 10.30 -4.79
N ASP A 22 9.32 11.26 -5.03
CA ASP A 22 9.91 12.10 -4.00
C ASP A 22 9.29 13.50 -4.10
N PRO A 23 8.13 13.73 -3.45
CA PRO A 23 7.50 15.04 -3.51
C PRO A 23 8.41 16.05 -2.82
N LYS A 24 8.70 17.16 -3.50
CA LYS A 24 9.40 18.30 -2.89
C LYS A 24 8.37 19.28 -2.33
N PRO A 25 8.01 19.20 -1.04
CA PRO A 25 7.05 20.12 -0.46
C PRO A 25 7.59 21.55 -0.51
N GLN A 26 6.75 22.49 -0.95
CA GLN A 26 7.08 23.91 -0.87
C GLN A 26 6.95 24.36 0.60
N LYS A 27 8.09 24.56 1.27
CA LYS A 27 8.18 25.01 2.66
C LYS A 27 8.19 26.55 2.75
N GLY A 28 7.14 27.19 2.26
CA GLY A 28 6.95 28.64 2.37
C GLY A 28 6.31 29.06 3.70
N ILE A 29 6.31 30.36 3.98
CA ILE A 29 5.63 30.94 5.16
C ILE A 29 4.10 30.73 5.07
N SER A 30 3.55 30.72 3.85
CA SER A 30 2.14 30.46 3.60
C SER A 30 1.71 29.03 3.93
N SER A 31 2.47 28.02 3.52
CA SER A 31 2.15 26.62 3.85
C SER A 31 2.23 26.36 5.35
N TRP A 32 3.23 26.93 6.02
CA TRP A 32 3.30 26.90 7.49
C TRP A 32 2.04 27.50 8.16
N PHE A 33 1.56 28.65 7.68
CA PHE A 33 0.38 29.29 8.26
C PHE A 33 -0.88 28.43 8.05
N LEU A 34 -1.05 27.85 6.85
CA LEU A 34 -2.16 26.95 6.56
C LEU A 34 -2.11 25.70 7.45
N ASP A 35 -0.95 25.08 7.61
CA ASP A 35 -0.76 23.92 8.49
C ASP A 35 -1.10 24.26 9.96
N LEU A 36 -0.80 25.48 10.41
CA LEU A 36 -1.15 25.93 11.76
C LEU A 36 -2.66 26.08 11.95
N VAL A 37 -3.33 26.69 10.98
CA VAL A 37 -4.79 26.86 10.99
C VAL A 37 -5.48 25.51 10.96
N GLU A 38 -5.06 24.59 10.09
CA GLU A 38 -5.58 23.22 10.03
C GLU A 38 -5.46 22.52 11.38
N LYS A 39 -4.27 22.56 12.00
CA LYS A 39 -4.04 21.94 13.31
C LYS A 39 -4.95 22.49 14.40
N LEU A 40 -5.21 23.81 14.39
CA LEU A 40 -6.12 24.43 15.36
C LEU A 40 -7.56 23.97 15.16
N ILE A 41 -8.04 23.93 13.91
CA ILE A 41 -9.40 23.48 13.58
C ILE A 41 -9.59 22.00 13.93
N VAL A 42 -8.64 21.14 13.53
CA VAL A 42 -8.68 19.70 13.82
C VAL A 42 -8.70 19.45 15.32
N LYS A 43 -7.83 20.13 16.08
CA LYS A 43 -7.79 19.99 17.54
C LYS A 43 -9.11 20.40 18.20
N PHE A 44 -9.81 21.38 17.63
CA PHE A 44 -11.10 21.82 18.16
C PHE A 44 -12.25 20.87 17.78
N MET A 45 -12.22 20.29 16.58
CA MET A 45 -13.34 19.52 16.02
C MET A 45 -13.21 17.99 16.19
N TYR A 46 -11.99 17.46 16.31
CA TYR A 46 -11.73 16.03 16.31
C TYR A 46 -11.04 15.58 17.60
N ASP A 47 -11.65 14.60 18.26
CA ASP A 47 -11.12 13.97 19.47
C ASP A 47 -10.36 12.69 19.12
N ALA A 48 -9.04 12.80 19.03
CA ALA A 48 -8.15 11.69 18.71
C ALA A 48 -8.05 10.62 19.82
N SER A 49 -8.61 10.87 21.01
CA SER A 49 -8.62 9.87 22.09
C SER A 49 -9.66 8.77 21.86
N LYS A 50 -10.65 9.01 20.99
CA LYS A 50 -11.68 8.02 20.67
C LYS A 50 -11.13 6.96 19.72
N PRO A 51 -11.37 5.67 19.99
CA PRO A 51 -10.92 4.61 19.10
C PRO A 51 -11.61 4.74 17.73
N HIS A 52 -10.83 4.64 16.67
CA HIS A 52 -11.35 4.71 15.31
C HIS A 52 -11.63 3.30 14.77
N HIS A 53 -12.90 2.96 14.60
CA HIS A 53 -13.32 1.62 14.20
C HIS A 53 -12.65 1.15 12.89
N TRP A 54 -12.51 2.06 11.93
CA TRP A 54 -11.98 1.78 10.59
C TRP A 54 -10.45 1.73 10.52
N LEU A 55 -9.75 1.98 11.63
CA LEU A 55 -8.28 1.94 11.70
C LEU A 55 -7.82 0.99 12.82
N ALA A 56 -8.69 0.12 13.30
CA ALA A 56 -8.43 -0.80 14.40
C ALA A 56 -8.72 -2.25 14.02
N GLY A 57 -8.02 -3.19 14.67
CA GLY A 57 -8.19 -4.62 14.44
C GLY A 57 -7.95 -5.01 12.98
N ASN A 58 -8.87 -5.77 12.38
CA ASN A 58 -8.78 -6.21 10.98
C ASN A 58 -8.87 -5.06 9.97
N PHE A 59 -9.29 -3.88 10.39
CA PHE A 59 -9.33 -2.66 9.56
C PHE A 59 -8.10 -1.78 9.76
N ALA A 60 -7.19 -2.15 10.66
CA ALA A 60 -5.95 -1.42 10.85
C ALA A 60 -5.08 -1.46 9.58
N PRO A 61 -4.41 -0.34 9.24
CA PRO A 61 -3.51 -0.31 8.09
C PRO A 61 -2.30 -1.21 8.32
N VAL A 62 -1.85 -1.86 7.24
CA VAL A 62 -0.58 -2.58 7.17
C VAL A 62 0.48 -1.58 6.69
N ILE A 63 1.39 -1.20 7.58
CA ILE A 63 2.37 -0.11 7.36
C ILE A 63 3.42 -0.52 6.31
N ASP A 64 3.89 -1.76 6.43
CA ASP A 64 4.96 -2.32 5.61
C ASP A 64 4.40 -3.29 4.58
N GLU A 65 4.76 -3.06 3.32
CA GLU A 65 4.40 -3.97 2.24
C GLU A 65 5.23 -5.25 2.35
N THR A 66 4.58 -6.40 2.24
CA THR A 66 5.26 -7.70 2.25
C THR A 66 5.79 -8.00 0.85
N PRO A 67 7.10 -8.28 0.68
CA PRO A 67 7.64 -8.65 -0.63
C PRO A 67 7.03 -9.99 -1.11
N PRO A 68 7.15 -10.30 -2.42
CA PRO A 68 6.72 -11.58 -2.96
C PRO A 68 7.25 -12.75 -2.12
N SER A 69 6.32 -13.56 -1.59
CA SER A 69 6.62 -14.67 -0.71
C SER A 69 6.25 -15.97 -1.39
N HIS A 70 7.22 -16.87 -1.52
CA HIS A 70 7.05 -18.17 -2.17
C HIS A 70 6.88 -19.28 -1.13
N ASN A 71 6.31 -20.42 -1.55
CA ASN A 71 6.23 -21.64 -0.74
C ASN A 71 5.52 -21.46 0.62
N LEU A 72 4.40 -20.74 0.63
CA LEU A 72 3.56 -20.61 1.82
C LEU A 72 3.09 -21.99 2.29
N LEU A 73 2.99 -22.18 3.61
CA LEU A 73 2.59 -23.45 4.21
C LEU A 73 1.18 -23.83 3.75
N VAL A 74 1.07 -24.96 3.05
CA VAL A 74 -0.21 -25.59 2.68
C VAL A 74 -0.56 -26.67 3.69
N LYS A 75 -1.79 -26.65 4.20
CA LYS A 75 -2.37 -27.73 5.00
C LYS A 75 -3.37 -28.49 4.14
N GLY A 76 -3.12 -29.78 3.89
CA GLY A 76 -3.89 -30.59 2.93
C GLY A 76 -3.30 -30.54 1.52
N GLU A 77 -4.16 -30.67 0.50
CA GLU A 77 -3.76 -30.69 -0.91
C GLU A 77 -4.53 -29.62 -1.71
N LEU A 78 -3.83 -28.90 -2.59
CA LEU A 78 -4.44 -27.94 -3.51
C LEU A 78 -4.77 -28.65 -4.84
N PRO A 79 -5.98 -28.47 -5.41
CA PRO A 79 -6.31 -29.06 -6.72
C PRO A 79 -5.39 -28.59 -7.83
N GLU A 80 -4.92 -29.49 -8.68
CA GLU A 80 -4.02 -29.16 -9.82
C GLU A 80 -4.64 -28.17 -10.81
N CYS A 81 -5.98 -28.11 -10.89
CA CYS A 81 -6.69 -27.16 -11.74
C CYS A 81 -6.71 -25.73 -11.19
N LEU A 82 -6.30 -25.49 -9.94
CA LEU A 82 -6.23 -24.16 -9.32
C LEU A 82 -4.92 -23.46 -9.68
N ASN A 83 -4.75 -23.13 -10.97
CA ASN A 83 -3.56 -22.45 -11.49
C ASN A 83 -3.92 -21.02 -11.94
N GLY A 84 -3.61 -20.04 -11.08
CA GLY A 84 -3.89 -18.63 -11.36
C GLY A 84 -3.57 -17.73 -10.17
N GLU A 85 -4.02 -16.48 -10.26
CA GLU A 85 -3.80 -15.47 -9.23
C GLU A 85 -5.11 -15.06 -8.56
N PHE A 86 -5.07 -14.92 -7.23
CA PHE A 86 -6.17 -14.36 -6.45
C PHE A 86 -5.78 -12.97 -5.97
N VAL A 87 -6.34 -11.95 -6.62
CA VAL A 87 -6.07 -10.54 -6.33
C VAL A 87 -7.24 -9.89 -5.60
N ARG A 88 -6.95 -9.05 -4.60
CA ARG A 88 -7.93 -8.26 -3.86
C ARG A 88 -7.46 -6.83 -3.72
N VAL A 89 -8.40 -5.90 -3.74
CA VAL A 89 -8.15 -4.48 -3.48
C VAL A 89 -8.91 -4.07 -2.22
N GLY A 90 -8.28 -3.23 -1.41
CA GLY A 90 -8.87 -2.64 -0.21
C GLY A 90 -8.11 -1.38 0.20
N PRO A 91 -8.71 -0.55 1.06
CA PRO A 91 -8.04 0.63 1.60
C PRO A 91 -6.87 0.21 2.49
N ASN A 92 -5.73 0.88 2.32
CA ASN A 92 -4.57 0.77 3.20
C ASN A 92 -3.89 2.16 3.30
N PRO A 93 -4.40 3.07 4.15
CA PRO A 93 -3.88 4.43 4.21
C PRO A 93 -2.40 4.44 4.62
N LYS A 94 -1.55 5.03 3.76
CA LYS A 94 -0.09 5.11 4.01
C LYS A 94 0.27 6.03 5.16
N PHE A 95 -0.55 7.06 5.39
CA PHE A 95 -0.37 8.04 6.46
C PHE A 95 -1.58 8.00 7.39
N THR A 96 -1.35 8.21 8.68
CA THR A 96 -2.42 8.31 9.66
C THR A 96 -3.33 9.50 9.32
N PRO A 97 -4.65 9.29 9.19
CA PRO A 97 -5.59 10.37 8.95
C PRO A 97 -5.54 11.43 10.05
N VAL A 98 -5.61 12.70 9.65
CA VAL A 98 -5.51 13.84 10.57
C VAL A 98 -6.81 14.05 11.37
N ALA A 99 -7.95 13.67 10.82
CA ALA A 99 -9.28 13.82 11.42
C ALA A 99 -10.16 12.57 11.17
N GLY A 100 -11.46 12.78 10.92
CA GLY A 100 -12.39 11.71 10.57
C GLY A 100 -11.90 10.87 9.39
N TYR A 101 -12.17 9.56 9.44
CA TYR A 101 -11.79 8.60 8.41
C TYR A 101 -12.95 7.64 8.21
N HIS A 102 -13.25 7.30 6.97
CA HIS A 102 -14.21 6.28 6.64
C HIS A 102 -13.58 5.30 5.67
N TRP A 103 -13.94 4.02 5.76
CA TRP A 103 -13.34 2.94 4.97
C TRP A 103 -13.34 3.21 3.46
N TYR A 104 -14.37 3.86 2.93
CA TYR A 104 -14.55 4.13 1.51
C TYR A 104 -14.25 5.56 1.08
N TYR A 105 -14.24 6.52 2.01
CA TYR A 105 -14.09 7.94 1.69
C TYR A 105 -12.81 8.45 2.34
N ILE A 106 -11.83 8.77 1.47
CA ILE A 106 -10.71 9.65 1.80
C ILE A 106 -11.17 11.10 1.63
#